data_AF-A0A3U7ZJT5-F1
#
_entry.id   AF-A0A3U7ZJT5-F1
#
_cell.length_a   1.000
_cell.length_b   1.000
_cell.length_c   1.000
_cell.angle_alpha   90.00
_cell.angle_beta   90.00
_cell.angle_gamma   90.00
#
_symmetry.space_group_name_H-M   'P 1'
#
loop_
_entity.id
_entity.type
_entity.pdbx_description
1 polymer ?
#
loop_
_entity_poly.entity_id
_entity_poly.type
_entity_poly.pdbx_seq_one_letter_code
_entity_poly.pdbx_strand_id
1 'polypeptide(L)' 'MFVELVYDKRNVEGLEGASEIILAELTKRVHQIFPDAEVRVKPMQGNALNSDASKSDREKLNRMLEEMFEEADM' A
#
# COMPACT_ATOMS: atom_id res chain seq x y z
N MET A 1 -6.49 -10.70 7.98
CA MET A 1 -6.29 -10.32 6.57
C MET A 1 -4.88 -9.78 6.45
N PHE A 2 -4.14 -10.16 5.43
CA PHE A 2 -2.88 -9.53 5.09
C PHE A 2 -3.06 -8.58 3.91
N VAL A 3 -2.27 -7.52 3.87
CA VAL A 3 -2.18 -6.57 2.76
C VAL A 3 -0.70 -6.34 2.48
N GLU A 4 -0.26 -6.73 1.29
CA GLU A 4 1.12 -6.50 0.82
C GLU A 4 1.09 -5.61 -0.42
N LEU A 5 1.70 -4.44 -0.31
CA LEU A 5 1.94 -3.56 -1.45
C LEU A 5 3.31 -3.85 -2.04
N VAL A 6 3.30 -4.37 -3.25
CA VAL A 6 4.47 -4.42 -4.12
C VAL A 6 4.52 -3.13 -4.91
N TYR A 7 5.62 -2.39 -4.80
CA TYR A 7 5.81 -1.15 -5.56
C TYR A 7 7.05 -1.23 -6.43
N ASP A 8 7.00 -0.51 -7.56
CA ASP A 8 8.14 -0.41 -8.45
C ASP A 8 9.24 0.42 -7.79
N LYS A 9 10.35 -0.24 -7.46
CA LYS A 9 11.47 0.40 -6.77
C LYS A 9 12.07 1.59 -7.52
N ARG A 10 11.87 1.66 -8.85
CA ARG A 10 12.35 2.77 -9.68
C ARG A 10 11.58 4.06 -9.43
N ASN A 11 10.33 3.97 -8.95
CA ASN A 11 9.52 5.14 -8.67
C ASN A 11 10.00 5.92 -7.44
N VAL A 12 10.78 5.27 -6.57
CA VAL A 12 11.32 5.87 -5.33
C VAL A 12 12.85 5.88 -5.32
N GLU A 13 13.47 5.70 -6.50
CA GLU A 13 14.92 5.77 -6.63
C GLU A 13 15.38 7.20 -6.26
N GLY A 14 16.24 7.31 -5.25
CA GLY A 14 16.69 8.60 -4.71
C GLY A 14 15.89 9.12 -3.50
N LEU A 15 14.81 8.45 -3.08
CA LEU A 15 14.12 8.74 -1.84
C LEU A 15 14.63 7.83 -0.71
N GLU A 16 15.43 8.40 0.20
CA GLU A 16 15.92 7.68 1.38
C GLU A 16 14.76 7.35 2.34
N GLY A 17 14.68 6.10 2.80
CA GLY A 17 13.61 5.66 3.70
C GLY A 17 12.24 5.48 3.05
N ALA A 18 12.17 5.37 1.71
CA ALA A 18 10.90 5.24 0.99
C ALA A 18 10.05 4.06 1.47
N SER A 19 10.67 2.92 1.79
CA SER A 19 9.97 1.74 2.28
C SER A 19 9.24 2.02 3.59
N GLU A 20 9.89 2.70 4.54
CA GLU A 20 9.34 3.04 5.85
C GLU A 20 8.20 4.04 5.72
N ILE A 21 8.35 5.04 4.83
CA ILE A 21 7.32 6.06 4.58
C ILE A 21 6.07 5.41 3.99
N ILE A 22 6.23 4.59 2.94
CA ILE A 22 5.11 3.88 2.29
C ILE A 22 4.45 2.93 3.28
N LEU A 23 5.24 2.18 4.06
CA LEU A 23 4.71 1.26 5.06
C LEU A 23 3.88 2.00 6.11
N ALA A 24 4.38 3.13 6.63
CA ALA A 24 3.67 3.91 7.65
C ALA A 24 2.33 4.44 7.14
N GLU A 25 2.30 5.02 5.94
CA GLU A 25 1.08 5.58 5.36
C GLU A 25 0.08 4.48 4.98
N LEU A 26 0.54 3.40 4.34
CA LEU A 26 -0.30 2.24 4.01
C LEU A 26 -0.90 1.62 5.29
N THR A 27 -0.09 1.46 6.34
CA THR A 27 -0.55 0.91 7.62
C THR A 27 -1.65 1.77 8.23
N LYS A 28 -1.43 3.09 8.27
CA LYS A 28 -2.41 4.06 8.80
C LYS A 28 -3.75 3.95 8.08
N ARG A 29 -3.77 3.94 6.74
CA ARG A 29 -5.02 3.87 5.97
C ARG A 29 -5.68 2.50 6.02
N VAL A 30 -4.91 1.42 5.94
CA VAL A 30 -5.44 0.06 6.04
C VAL A 30 -6.08 -0.15 7.41
N HIS A 31 -5.44 0.26 8.51
CA HIS A 31 -5.97 0.09 9.86
C HIS A 31 -7.20 0.95 10.17
N GLN A 32 -7.43 2.04 9.44
CA GLN A 32 -8.69 2.79 9.52
C GLN A 32 -9.89 1.97 9.02
N ILE A 33 -9.68 1.06 8.06
CA ILE A 33 -10.73 0.22 7.46
C ILE A 33 -10.74 -1.18 8.10
N PHE A 34 -9.56 -1.72 8.38
CA PHE A 34 -9.31 -3.08 8.86
C PHE A 34 -8.25 -3.04 9.99
N PRO A 35 -8.66 -2.76 11.24
CA PRO A 35 -7.74 -2.51 12.36
C PRO A 35 -6.74 -3.64 12.64
N ASP A 36 -7.16 -4.89 12.41
CA ASP A 36 -6.36 -6.09 12.71
C ASP A 36 -5.60 -6.63 11.48
N ALA A 37 -5.53 -5.86 10.39
CA ALA A 37 -4.85 -6.31 9.18
C ALA A 37 -3.32 -6.26 9.35
N GLU A 38 -2.64 -7.28 8.85
CA GLU A 38 -1.19 -7.27 8.75
C GLU A 38 -0.76 -6.56 7.47
N VAL A 39 0.09 -5.53 7.58
CA VAL A 39 0.49 -4.68 6.46
C VAL A 39 1.98 -4.85 6.16
N ARG A 40 2.31 -5.05 4.89
CA ARG A 40 3.68 -5.22 4.41
C ARG A 40 3.90 -4.43 3.12
N VAL A 41 5.15 -4.06 2.86
CA VAL A 41 5.57 -3.45 1.60
C VAL A 41 6.79 -4.16 1.05
N LYS A 42 6.88 -4.26 -0.28
CA LYS A 42 8.01 -4.92 -0.94
C LYS A 42 8.45 -4.17 -2.20
N PRO A 43 9.72 -3.74 -2.29
CA PRO A 43 10.25 -3.16 -3.52
C PRO A 43 10.51 -4.25 -4.56
N MET A 44 9.88 -4.16 -5.74
CA MET A 44 10.07 -5.09 -6.86
C MET A 44 10.10 -4.32 -8.20
N GLN A 45 10.09 -5.06 -9.32
CA GLN A 45 9.72 -4.50 -10.63
C GLN A 45 8.20 -4.58 -10.78
N GLY A 46 7.55 -3.44 -11.06
CA GLY A 46 6.10 -3.32 -11.17
C GLY A 46 5.36 -3.10 -9.85
N ASN A 47 4.07 -2.74 -9.98
CA ASN A 47 3.16 -2.47 -8.87
C ASN A 47 2.13 -3.61 -8.74
N ALA A 48 1.86 -4.07 -7.52
CA ALA A 48 0.79 -5.02 -7.24
C ALA A 48 0.28 -4.90 -5.79
N LEU A 49 -0.99 -5.24 -5.57
CA LEU A 49 -1.58 -5.36 -4.24
C LEU A 49 -1.99 -6.83 -3.99
N ASN A 50 -1.35 -7.46 -3.01
CA ASN A 50 -1.62 -8.85 -2.62
C ASN A 50 -2.40 -8.87 -1.30
N SER A 51 -3.46 -9.68 -1.23
CA SER A 51 -4.27 -9.82 -0.02
C SER A 51 -5.11 -11.10 -0.08
N ASP A 52 -5.42 -11.68 1.08
CA ASP A 52 -6.45 -12.73 1.29
C ASP A 52 -7.86 -12.15 1.48
N ALA A 53 -8.05 -10.85 1.22
CA ALA A 53 -9.33 -10.16 1.25
C ALA A 53 -10.40 -10.79 0.34
N SER A 54 -11.66 -10.64 0.76
CA SER A 54 -12.81 -10.88 -0.13
C SER A 54 -12.77 -9.94 -1.35
N LYS A 55 -13.51 -10.27 -2.42
CA LYS A 55 -13.58 -9.40 -3.61
C LYS A 55 -14.01 -7.97 -3.26
N SER A 56 -15.03 -7.81 -2.43
CA SER A 56 -15.52 -6.51 -2.00
C SER A 56 -14.52 -5.72 -1.15
N ASP A 57 -13.74 -6.41 -0.31
CA ASP A 57 -12.74 -5.74 0.52
C ASP A 57 -11.50 -5.37 -0.31
N ARG A 58 -11.16 -6.18 -1.32
CA ARG A 58 -10.10 -5.85 -2.28
C ARG A 58 -10.42 -4.59 -3.09
N GLU A 59 -11.68 -4.40 -3.48
CA GLU A 59 -12.13 -3.16 -4.15
C GLU A 59 -11.96 -1.93 -3.24
N LYS A 60 -12.30 -2.02 -1.95
CA LYS A 60 -12.05 -0.94 -0.98
C LYS A 60 -10.57 -0.64 -0.83
N LEU A 61 -9.73 -1.68 -0.77
CA LEU A 61 -8.28 -1.52 -0.65
C LEU A 61 -7.68 -0.85 -1.89
N ASN A 62 -8.10 -1.23 -3.10
CA ASN A 62 -7.62 -0.61 -4.34
C ASN A 62 -8.00 0.87 -4.40
N ARG A 63 -9.26 1.21 -4.07
CA ARG A 63 -9.71 2.61 -4.05
C ARG A 63 -8.93 3.45 -3.03
N MET A 64 -8.72 2.93 -1.83
CA MET A 64 -7.91 3.60 -0.81
C MET A 64 -6.46 3.81 -1.28
N LEU A 65 -5.89 2.84 -1.99
CA LEU A 65 -4.54 2.93 -2.54
C LEU A 65 -4.45 4.00 -3.64
N GLU A 66 -5.43 4.07 -4.53
CA GLU A 66 -5.53 5.13 -5.55
C GLU A 66 -5.58 6.51 -4.90
N GLU A 67 -6.46 6.72 -3.92
CA GLU A 67 -6.58 7.98 -3.16
C GLU A 67 -5.25 8.34 -2.47
N MET A 68 -4.53 7.36 -1.90
CA MET A 68 -3.22 7.58 -1.26
C MET A 68 -2.16 8.15 -2.22
N PHE A 69 -2.11 7.65 -3.45
CA PHE A 69 -1.13 8.12 -4.44
C PHE A 69 -1.55 9.44 -5.08
N GLU A 70 -2.84 9.66 -5.35
CA GLU A 70 -3.35 10.94 -5.84
C GLU A 70 -3.08 12.08 -4.84
N GLU A 71 -3.21 11.83 -3.54
CA GLU A 71 -2.89 12.81 -2.49
C GLU A 71 -1.38 13.10 -2.39
N ALA A 72 -0.52 12.17 -2.78
CA ALA A 72 0.93 12.34 -2.71
C ALA A 72 1.50 13.21 -3.86
N ASP A 73 0.79 13.31 -4.98
CA ASP A 73 1.16 14.14 -6.13
C ASP A 73 0.66 15.61 -6.02
N MET A 74 -0.11 15.95 -4.97
CA MET A 74 -0.59 17.31 -4.66
C MET A 74 0.31 18.07 -3.68
#